data_AF-A0A377G9J4-F1
#
_entry.id   AF-A0A377G9J4-F1
#
_cell.length_a   1.000
_cell.length_b   1.000
_cell.length_c   1.000
_cell.angle_alpha   90.00
_cell.angle_beta   90.00
_cell.angle_gamma   90.00
#
_symmetry.space_group_name_H-M   'P 1'
#
loop_
_entity.id
_entity.type
_entity.pdbx_description
1 polymer ?
#
loop_
_entity_poly.entity_id
_entity_poly.type
_entity_poly.pdbx_seq_one_letter_code
_entity_poly.pdbx_strand_id
1 'polypeptide(L)'
;MGIFSLSLLWQMQSVLNHFFQKYPKTEAPFMHEQLAEWRNTRPLAGLRIIHHVPLVTNTLLKIACLLEAGAEITVTNPSDFCYAHPQAVSSLKEAKIRYVENTRSLHGESFDLYFDCGAQLYQFLGKPKVGAIELTGSGDRFYSQQTLDFPVISVDRTLTKQLETVFGCAESSQMALSQLTGINPIETSWVIFGFGKIGRGLAYFCVQNKVPVVIVDPDAHQRNLARNLGIKAIDPHDFTQLERVLMDANIVITATGKKAIMNDYPHSWFSGKILANLGVYDEFGPQFSDDEVLNHKMPINFILNDPTPMKYIDPEFYLHNLAGLTLLKEKITAGVHGIPSSVDRNLLQRWCDYHSFSLDTIKTWLY
;
A
#
# COMPACT_ATOMS: atom_id res chain seq x y z
N MET A 1 -9.66 31.79 32.28
CA MET A 1 -9.61 30.89 31.12
C MET A 1 -8.26 30.20 31.15
N GLY A 2 -8.17 28.87 31.31
CA GLY A 2 -6.85 28.21 31.23
C GLY A 2 -6.60 26.89 31.97
N ILE A 3 -7.62 26.06 32.24
CA ILE A 3 -7.38 24.70 32.80
C ILE A 3 -8.11 23.60 31.98
N PHE A 4 -8.92 23.98 30.98
CA PHE A 4 -9.71 23.03 30.17
C PHE A 4 -9.01 22.50 28.89
N SER A 5 -7.73 22.79 28.63
CA SER A 5 -7.07 22.43 27.35
C SER A 5 -6.02 21.33 27.39
N LEU A 6 -5.39 21.03 28.53
CA LEU A 6 -4.32 20.01 28.58
C LEU A 6 -4.84 18.59 28.84
N SER A 7 -5.80 18.41 29.76
CA SER A 7 -6.32 17.07 30.10
C SER A 7 -7.06 16.40 28.93
N LEU A 8 -7.75 17.18 28.11
CA LEU A 8 -8.46 16.69 26.92
C LEU A 8 -7.47 16.27 25.81
N LEU A 9 -6.39 17.04 25.60
CA LEU A 9 -5.31 16.68 24.66
C LEU A 9 -4.58 15.39 25.10
N TRP A 10 -4.32 15.24 26.41
CA TRP A 10 -3.73 14.02 26.98
C TRP A 10 -4.66 12.80 26.88
N GLN A 11 -5.98 12.95 27.06
CA GLN A 11 -6.96 11.88 26.82
C GLN A 11 -7.15 11.55 25.33
N MET A 12 -7.04 12.53 24.43
CA MET A 12 -7.14 12.31 22.98
C MET A 12 -5.92 11.53 22.44
N GLN A 13 -4.71 11.84 22.93
CA GLN A 13 -3.49 11.10 22.60
C GLN A 13 -3.51 9.68 23.20
N SER A 14 -4.17 9.45 24.34
CA SER A 14 -4.15 8.13 24.99
C SER A 14 -4.81 7.02 24.17
N VAL A 15 -5.83 7.33 23.36
CA VAL A 15 -6.58 6.32 22.58
C VAL A 15 -5.72 5.75 21.45
N LEU A 16 -5.08 6.59 20.63
CA LEU A 16 -4.24 6.09 19.55
C LEU A 16 -2.90 5.53 20.07
N ASN A 17 -2.39 6.04 21.19
CA ASN A 17 -1.16 5.52 21.80
C ASN A 17 -1.28 4.04 22.25
N HIS A 18 -2.48 3.54 22.56
CA HIS A 18 -2.66 2.11 22.84
C HIS A 18 -2.32 1.21 21.64
N PHE A 19 -2.46 1.70 20.41
CA PHE A 19 -2.05 0.93 19.24
C PHE A 19 -0.52 0.70 19.18
N PHE A 20 0.30 1.53 19.83
CA PHE A 20 1.74 1.26 19.99
C PHE A 20 2.03 0.12 20.97
N GLN A 21 1.05 -0.32 21.76
CA GLN A 21 1.11 -1.55 22.55
C GLN A 21 0.68 -2.76 21.70
N LYS A 22 -0.37 -2.60 20.87
CA LYS A 22 -0.81 -3.62 19.90
C LYS A 22 0.28 -3.94 18.87
N TYR A 23 0.95 -2.91 18.37
CA TYR A 23 2.07 -2.98 17.44
C TYR A 23 3.35 -2.60 18.19
N PRO A 24 3.99 -3.55 18.88
CA PRO A 24 5.15 -3.27 19.70
C PRO A 24 6.34 -2.81 18.84
N LYS A 25 7.35 -2.23 19.49
CA LYS A 25 8.57 -1.76 18.82
C LYS A 25 9.26 -2.84 17.99
N THR A 26 9.11 -4.11 18.36
CA THR A 26 9.64 -5.27 17.61
C THR A 26 9.02 -5.44 16.22
N GLU A 27 7.82 -4.92 16.01
CA GLU A 27 7.13 -4.93 14.71
C GLU A 27 7.11 -3.56 14.03
N ALA A 28 7.12 -2.47 14.81
CA ALA A 28 7.02 -1.10 14.31
C ALA A 28 8.16 -0.18 14.81
N PRO A 29 9.44 -0.56 14.66
CA PRO A 29 10.55 0.21 15.20
C PRO A 29 10.58 1.67 14.73
N PHE A 30 10.24 1.95 13.47
CA PHE A 30 10.31 3.26 12.86
C PHE A 30 9.19 4.17 13.33
N MET A 31 7.95 3.67 13.40
CA MET A 31 6.85 4.46 13.94
C MET A 31 7.07 4.79 15.43
N HIS A 32 7.62 3.86 16.22
CA HIS A 32 7.96 4.12 17.63
C HIS A 32 9.05 5.20 17.77
N GLU A 33 10.08 5.15 16.92
CA GLU A 33 11.11 6.19 16.85
C GLU A 33 10.53 7.56 16.51
N GLN A 34 9.71 7.63 15.45
CA GLN A 34 9.10 8.88 15.01
C GLN A 34 8.15 9.45 16.05
N LEU A 35 7.34 8.62 16.72
CA LEU A 35 6.48 9.06 17.82
C LEU A 35 7.29 9.73 18.93
N ALA A 36 8.38 9.09 19.35
CA ALA A 36 9.24 9.59 20.42
C ALA A 36 9.93 10.91 20.05
N GLU A 37 10.41 11.04 18.81
CA GLU A 37 11.02 12.27 18.32
C GLU A 37 9.99 13.40 18.19
N TRP A 38 8.89 13.13 17.49
CA TRP A 38 7.94 14.17 17.07
C TRP A 38 7.07 14.69 18.22
N ARG A 39 6.84 13.90 19.27
CA ARG A 39 6.24 14.39 20.52
C ARG A 39 7.00 15.57 21.11
N ASN A 40 8.33 15.58 20.96
CA ASN A 40 9.19 16.63 21.50
C ASN A 40 9.39 17.77 20.51
N THR A 41 9.66 17.45 19.25
CA THR A 41 10.05 18.47 18.25
C THR A 41 8.86 19.17 17.59
N ARG A 42 7.67 18.54 17.59
CA ARG A 42 6.41 19.06 17.04
C ARG A 42 6.58 19.77 15.67
N PRO A 43 7.20 19.12 14.67
CA PRO A 43 7.69 19.81 13.47
C PRO A 43 6.59 20.23 12.48
N LEU A 44 5.34 19.80 12.70
CA LEU A 44 4.16 20.13 11.88
C LEU A 44 3.18 21.04 12.62
N ALA A 45 3.61 21.67 13.71
CA ALA A 45 2.77 22.53 14.54
C ALA A 45 2.09 23.64 13.72
N GLY A 46 0.76 23.69 13.79
CA GLY A 46 -0.06 24.72 13.13
C GLY A 46 -0.38 24.46 11.65
N LEU A 47 0.09 23.34 11.09
CA LEU A 47 -0.28 22.94 9.73
C LEU A 47 -1.59 22.16 9.74
N ARG A 48 -2.44 22.44 8.74
CA ARG A 48 -3.65 21.68 8.43
C ARG A 48 -3.30 20.61 7.41
N ILE A 49 -3.45 19.36 7.79
CA ILE A 49 -3.07 18.20 7.00
C ILE A 49 -4.31 17.38 6.68
N ILE A 50 -4.39 16.89 5.45
CA ILE A 50 -5.36 15.86 5.10
C ILE A 50 -4.64 14.55 4.81
N HIS A 51 -5.14 13.48 5.42
CA HIS A 51 -4.61 12.13 5.32
C HIS A 51 -5.59 11.23 4.58
N HIS A 52 -5.18 10.74 3.41
CA HIS A 52 -5.96 9.91 2.50
C HIS A 52 -5.14 8.68 2.10
N VAL A 53 -5.12 7.69 2.99
CA VAL A 53 -4.39 6.42 2.87
C VAL A 53 -5.32 5.36 3.46
N PRO A 54 -5.32 4.09 2.99
CA PRO A 54 -6.22 3.05 3.50
C PRO A 54 -6.32 3.05 5.03
N LEU A 55 -7.54 3.27 5.53
CA LEU A 55 -7.77 3.49 6.95
C LEU A 55 -8.02 2.15 7.64
N VAL A 56 -6.95 1.53 8.11
CA VAL A 56 -6.95 0.29 8.87
C VAL A 56 -6.29 0.48 10.25
N THR A 57 -6.24 -0.56 11.08
CA THR A 57 -5.78 -0.40 12.47
C THR A 57 -4.31 0.00 12.59
N ASN A 58 -3.43 -0.52 11.74
CA ASN A 58 -2.01 -0.15 11.76
C ASN A 58 -1.76 1.29 11.25
N THR A 59 -2.60 1.83 10.36
CA THR A 59 -2.54 3.23 9.89
C THR A 59 -2.69 4.24 11.03
N LEU A 60 -3.30 3.85 12.16
CA LEU A 60 -3.42 4.71 13.33
C LEU A 60 -2.08 5.09 13.95
N LEU A 61 -1.02 4.27 13.82
CA LEU A 61 0.33 4.63 14.28
C LEU A 61 0.87 5.85 13.52
N LYS A 62 0.66 5.85 12.20
CA LYS A 62 1.04 6.96 11.31
C LYS A 62 0.32 8.25 11.68
N ILE A 63 -1.00 8.17 11.89
CA ILE A 63 -1.84 9.31 12.27
C ILE A 63 -1.44 9.83 13.65
N ALA A 64 -1.18 8.96 14.61
CA ALA A 64 -0.71 9.34 15.95
C ALA A 64 0.59 10.14 15.89
N CYS A 65 1.55 9.74 15.05
CA CYS A 65 2.80 10.49 14.88
C CYS A 65 2.56 11.89 14.29
N LEU A 66 1.69 12.02 13.30
CA LEU A 66 1.33 13.33 12.75
C LEU A 66 0.66 14.24 13.79
N LEU A 67 -0.15 13.68 14.69
CA LEU A 67 -0.75 14.44 15.81
C LEU A 67 0.30 14.88 16.82
N GLU A 68 1.21 13.99 17.20
CA GLU A 68 2.34 14.32 18.09
C GLU A 68 3.25 15.38 17.47
N ALA A 69 3.40 15.36 16.13
CA ALA A 69 4.08 16.42 15.40
C ALA A 69 3.37 17.78 15.45
N GLY A 70 2.15 17.86 16.00
CA GLY A 70 1.42 19.11 16.21
C GLY A 70 0.51 19.53 15.06
N ALA A 71 0.26 18.65 14.08
CA ALA A 71 -0.63 18.94 12.96
C ALA A 71 -2.12 18.91 13.38
N GLU A 72 -2.92 19.74 12.73
CA GLU A 72 -4.38 19.58 12.68
C GLU A 72 -4.74 18.63 11.54
N ILE A 73 -5.33 17.47 11.85
CA ILE A 73 -5.53 16.39 10.87
C ILE A 73 -7.00 16.17 10.55
N THR A 74 -7.31 16.15 9.26
CA THR A 74 -8.52 15.52 8.70
C THR A 74 -8.15 14.18 8.08
N VAL A 75 -8.86 13.11 8.44
CA VAL A 75 -8.64 11.76 7.92
C VAL A 75 -9.76 11.37 6.97
N THR A 76 -9.40 10.70 5.88
CA THR A 76 -10.32 10.13 4.88
C THR A 76 -9.81 8.75 4.47
N ASN A 77 -10.58 8.03 3.65
CA ASN A 77 -10.20 6.72 3.13
C ASN A 77 -10.37 6.68 1.60
N PRO A 78 -9.46 6.02 0.84
CA PRO A 78 -9.62 5.80 -0.60
C PRO A 78 -10.67 4.71 -0.87
N SER A 79 -11.94 5.09 -0.74
CA SER A 79 -13.09 4.18 -0.77
C SER A 79 -13.39 3.57 -2.14
N ASP A 80 -12.68 3.96 -3.19
CA ASP A 80 -12.85 3.40 -4.54
C ASP A 80 -12.30 1.96 -4.66
N PHE A 81 -11.41 1.54 -3.76
CA PHE A 81 -10.78 0.21 -3.80
C PHE A 81 -10.58 -0.46 -2.44
N CYS A 82 -10.91 0.21 -1.32
CA CYS A 82 -10.89 -0.42 0.00
C CYS A 82 -11.89 0.23 0.96
N TYR A 83 -12.46 -0.54 1.87
CA TYR A 83 -13.33 0.00 2.92
C TYR A 83 -12.51 0.39 4.15
N ALA A 84 -12.87 1.50 4.79
CA ALA A 84 -12.28 1.88 6.07
C ALA A 84 -12.63 0.84 7.14
N HIS A 85 -11.63 0.39 7.90
CA HIS A 85 -11.84 -0.60 8.96
C HIS A 85 -12.69 0.02 10.10
N PRO A 86 -13.81 -0.62 10.50
CA PRO A 86 -14.73 -0.05 11.49
C PRO A 86 -14.07 0.31 12.83
N GLN A 87 -13.14 -0.52 13.31
CA GLN A 87 -12.37 -0.23 14.52
C GLN A 87 -11.52 1.04 14.36
N ALA A 88 -10.89 1.25 13.19
CA ALA A 88 -10.05 2.42 12.98
C ALA A 88 -10.90 3.70 12.98
N VAL A 89 -12.05 3.67 12.29
CA VAL A 89 -13.01 4.78 12.30
C VAL A 89 -13.51 5.07 13.73
N SER A 90 -13.86 4.03 14.49
CA SER A 90 -14.31 4.16 15.89
C SER A 90 -13.23 4.80 16.76
N SER A 91 -11.97 4.37 16.63
CA SER A 91 -10.85 4.94 17.38
C SER A 91 -10.58 6.41 17.04
N LEU A 92 -10.72 6.81 15.77
CA LEU A 92 -10.64 8.23 15.40
C LEU A 92 -11.76 9.05 16.06
N LYS A 93 -12.99 8.53 16.07
CA LYS A 93 -14.14 9.19 16.70
C LYS A 93 -13.93 9.34 18.22
N GLU A 94 -13.46 8.30 18.89
CA GLU A 94 -13.16 8.32 20.32
C GLU A 94 -12.04 9.32 20.65
N ALA A 95 -11.00 9.36 19.81
CA ALA A 95 -9.90 10.33 19.90
C ALA A 95 -10.31 11.75 19.43
N LYS A 96 -11.57 11.96 19.02
CA LYS A 96 -12.10 13.24 18.48
C LYS A 96 -11.30 13.77 17.29
N ILE A 97 -10.75 12.87 16.48
CA ILE A 97 -10.07 13.20 15.23
C ILE A 97 -11.12 13.25 14.11
N ARG A 98 -11.06 14.28 13.28
CA ARG A 98 -12.03 14.47 12.20
C ARG A 98 -11.84 13.40 11.13
N TYR A 99 -12.78 12.47 11.04
CA TYR A 99 -12.91 11.53 9.93
C TYR A 99 -14.02 11.99 8.98
N VAL A 100 -13.74 12.01 7.68
CA VAL A 100 -14.70 12.37 6.63
C VAL A 100 -14.85 11.20 5.67
N GLU A 101 -16.02 10.57 5.72
CA GLU A 101 -16.37 9.41 4.88
C GLU A 101 -16.69 9.83 3.44
N ASN A 102 -17.53 10.86 3.27
CA ASN A 102 -17.86 11.41 1.96
C ASN A 102 -16.90 12.55 1.61
N THR A 103 -15.85 12.24 0.85
CA THR A 103 -14.80 13.20 0.44
C THR A 103 -15.35 14.40 -0.33
N ARG A 104 -16.51 14.29 -1.00
CA ARG A 104 -17.17 15.42 -1.69
C ARG A 104 -17.57 16.54 -0.74
N SER A 105 -17.78 16.24 0.54
CA SER A 105 -18.11 17.26 1.56
C SER A 105 -16.95 18.20 1.88
N LEU A 106 -15.73 17.86 1.47
CA LEU A 106 -14.53 18.68 1.65
C LEU A 106 -14.39 19.77 0.56
N HIS A 107 -15.33 19.85 -0.38
CA HIS A 107 -15.28 20.84 -1.46
C HIS A 107 -15.15 22.27 -0.91
N GLY A 108 -14.10 22.97 -1.36
CA GLY A 108 -13.78 24.34 -0.92
C GLY A 108 -12.95 24.42 0.36
N GLU A 109 -12.69 23.30 1.05
CA GLU A 109 -11.68 23.26 2.10
C GLU A 109 -10.27 23.28 1.49
N SER A 110 -9.31 23.80 2.26
CA SER A 110 -7.92 23.90 1.85
C SER A 110 -7.01 23.40 2.97
N PHE A 111 -5.99 22.63 2.60
CA PHE A 111 -5.00 22.05 3.51
C PHE A 111 -3.59 22.40 3.03
N ASP A 112 -2.65 22.43 3.97
CA ASP A 112 -1.25 22.76 3.70
C ASP A 112 -0.54 21.58 3.02
N LEU A 113 -0.68 20.37 3.58
CA LEU A 113 -0.07 19.15 3.08
C LEU A 113 -1.11 18.08 2.79
N TYR A 114 -0.92 17.37 1.67
CA TYR A 114 -1.72 16.21 1.30
C TYR A 114 -0.90 14.94 1.49
N PHE A 115 -1.37 14.03 2.34
CA PHE A 115 -0.86 12.66 2.40
C PHE A 115 -1.79 11.83 1.53
N ASP A 116 -1.41 11.65 0.28
CA ASP A 116 -2.29 11.22 -0.80
C ASP A 116 -2.04 9.76 -1.20
N CYS A 117 -3.08 9.15 -1.75
CA CYS A 117 -3.09 7.79 -2.26
C CYS A 117 -3.89 7.78 -3.55
N GLY A 118 -3.22 7.50 -4.66
CA GLY A 118 -3.84 7.47 -5.99
C GLY A 118 -4.12 8.87 -6.56
N ALA A 119 -3.43 9.91 -6.05
CA ALA A 119 -3.66 11.31 -6.38
C ALA A 119 -5.11 11.77 -6.15
N GLN A 120 -5.88 11.07 -5.31
CA GLN A 120 -7.32 11.32 -5.18
C GLN A 120 -7.58 12.69 -4.54
N LEU A 121 -6.81 13.06 -3.50
CA LEU A 121 -6.97 14.37 -2.87
C LEU A 121 -6.82 15.50 -3.88
N TYR A 122 -5.80 15.45 -4.73
CA TYR A 122 -5.61 16.45 -5.77
C TYR A 122 -6.75 16.47 -6.80
N GLN A 123 -7.26 15.30 -7.17
CA GLN A 123 -8.37 15.19 -8.12
C GLN A 123 -9.66 15.86 -7.61
N PHE A 124 -9.96 15.79 -6.31
CA PHE A 124 -11.21 16.36 -5.76
C PHE A 124 -11.07 17.65 -4.96
N LEU A 125 -9.87 18.03 -4.50
CA LEU A 125 -9.61 19.31 -3.80
C LEU A 125 -8.81 20.33 -4.61
N GLY A 126 -8.17 19.91 -5.70
CA GLY A 126 -7.18 20.73 -6.39
C GLY A 126 -5.88 20.79 -5.59
N LYS A 127 -5.16 21.92 -5.67
CA LYS A 127 -3.79 21.99 -5.12
C LYS A 127 -3.74 22.17 -3.59
N PRO A 128 -2.77 21.53 -2.91
CA PRO A 128 -2.38 21.89 -1.55
C PRO A 128 -1.70 23.27 -1.51
N LYS A 129 -1.62 23.89 -0.34
CA LYS A 129 -0.89 25.16 -0.18
C LYS A 129 0.63 24.99 -0.19
N VAL A 130 1.14 23.86 0.28
CA VAL A 130 2.58 23.56 0.35
C VAL A 130 2.97 22.48 -0.65
N GLY A 131 2.36 21.30 -0.56
CA GLY A 131 2.69 20.17 -1.44
C GLY A 131 1.96 18.88 -1.09
N ALA A 132 2.17 17.86 -1.92
CA ALA A 132 1.58 16.54 -1.71
C ALA A 132 2.66 15.46 -1.55
N ILE A 133 2.33 14.43 -0.80
CA ILE A 133 3.13 13.21 -0.65
C ILE A 133 2.28 12.05 -1.18
N GLU A 134 2.66 11.51 -2.33
CA GLU A 134 1.94 10.44 -3.01
C GLU A 134 2.52 9.07 -2.62
N LEU A 135 1.62 8.15 -2.24
CA LEU A 135 1.99 6.83 -1.74
C LEU A 135 2.09 5.76 -2.83
N THR A 136 1.35 5.90 -3.93
CA THR A 136 1.10 4.81 -4.89
C THR A 136 1.63 5.11 -6.29
N GLY A 137 1.96 4.05 -7.03
CA GLY A 137 2.41 4.20 -8.42
C GLY A 137 1.32 4.70 -9.39
N SER A 138 0.04 4.49 -9.08
CA SER A 138 -1.06 5.06 -9.87
C SER A 138 -1.12 6.58 -9.70
N GLY A 139 -1.02 7.07 -8.46
CA GLY A 139 -0.96 8.50 -8.19
C GLY A 139 0.33 9.16 -8.70
N ASP A 140 1.48 8.50 -8.58
CA ASP A 140 2.76 8.99 -9.14
C ASP A 140 2.65 9.27 -10.63
N ARG A 141 2.07 8.30 -11.36
CA ARG A 141 1.82 8.40 -12.80
C ARG A 141 0.83 9.51 -13.11
N PHE A 142 -0.25 9.60 -12.33
CA PHE A 142 -1.27 10.64 -12.51
C PHE A 142 -0.65 12.03 -12.36
N TYR A 143 0.03 12.31 -11.25
CA TYR A 143 0.71 13.59 -11.00
C TYR A 143 1.76 13.92 -12.06
N SER A 144 2.55 12.93 -12.49
CA SER A 144 3.62 13.11 -13.49
C SER A 144 3.10 13.50 -14.88
N GLN A 145 1.81 13.29 -15.15
CA GLN A 145 1.14 13.68 -16.39
C GLN A 145 0.49 15.07 -16.31
N GLN A 146 0.51 15.72 -15.14
CA GLN A 146 -0.07 17.05 -14.94
C GLN A 146 0.98 18.15 -15.08
N THR A 147 0.52 19.37 -15.41
CA THR A 147 1.33 20.58 -15.23
C THR A 147 1.11 21.12 -13.83
N LEU A 148 2.03 20.84 -12.91
CA LEU A 148 1.91 21.18 -11.50
C LEU A 148 2.59 22.52 -11.20
N ASP A 149 1.94 23.37 -10.38
CA ASP A 149 2.51 24.61 -9.82
C ASP A 149 2.93 24.45 -8.34
N PHE A 150 2.97 23.21 -7.85
CA PHE A 150 3.41 22.82 -6.51
C PHE A 150 4.26 21.53 -6.55
N PRO A 151 5.09 21.27 -5.53
CA PRO A 151 5.87 20.04 -5.44
C PRO A 151 5.05 18.84 -4.98
N VAL A 152 5.36 17.67 -5.54
CA VAL A 152 4.87 16.37 -5.10
C VAL A 152 6.05 15.45 -4.82
N ILE A 153 6.08 14.81 -3.65
CA ILE A 153 7.06 13.77 -3.34
C ILE A 153 6.39 12.41 -3.46
N SER A 154 6.92 11.55 -4.32
CA SER A 154 6.45 10.18 -4.50
C SER A 154 7.28 9.20 -3.69
N VAL A 155 6.61 8.49 -2.77
CA VAL A 155 7.19 7.38 -2.00
C VAL A 155 7.20 6.09 -2.82
N ASP A 156 6.34 5.97 -3.84
CA ASP A 156 6.24 4.76 -4.67
C ASP A 156 7.55 4.36 -5.34
N ARG A 157 8.39 5.35 -5.66
CA ARG A 157 9.68 5.17 -6.33
C ARG A 157 10.75 4.52 -5.46
N THR A 158 10.48 4.30 -4.18
CA THR A 158 11.47 3.84 -3.20
C THR A 158 11.54 2.32 -3.10
N LEU A 159 12.71 1.81 -2.76
CA LEU A 159 12.90 0.40 -2.37
C LEU A 159 12.22 0.12 -1.04
N THR A 160 12.15 1.10 -0.15
CA THR A 160 11.38 1.01 1.09
C THR A 160 9.91 0.68 0.81
N LYS A 161 9.25 1.36 -0.15
CA LYS A 161 7.88 1.01 -0.56
C LYS A 161 7.79 -0.42 -1.12
N GLN A 162 8.86 -0.90 -1.73
CA GLN A 162 8.88 -2.28 -2.22
C GLN A 162 8.88 -3.34 -1.11
N LEU A 163 9.22 -2.99 0.14
CA LEU A 163 9.04 -3.91 1.27
C LEU A 163 7.57 -4.31 1.45
N GLU A 164 6.68 -3.31 1.43
CA GLU A 164 5.25 -3.55 1.49
C GLU A 164 4.74 -4.22 0.21
N THR A 165 5.00 -3.66 -0.97
CA THR A 165 4.37 -4.17 -2.20
C THR A 165 4.87 -5.54 -2.63
N VAL A 166 6.13 -5.90 -2.33
CA VAL A 166 6.69 -7.22 -2.66
C VAL A 166 6.48 -8.20 -1.51
N PHE A 167 7.06 -7.94 -0.34
CA PHE A 167 7.05 -8.94 0.74
C PHE A 167 5.77 -8.87 1.59
N GLY A 168 5.27 -7.66 1.87
CA GLY A 168 4.04 -7.46 2.62
C GLY A 168 2.82 -8.02 1.91
N CYS A 169 2.63 -7.68 0.64
CA CYS A 169 1.54 -8.22 -0.17
C CYS A 169 1.64 -9.75 -0.33
N ALA A 170 2.85 -10.32 -0.44
CA ALA A 170 3.02 -11.76 -0.51
C ALA A 170 2.51 -12.47 0.76
N GLU A 171 2.90 -11.96 1.92
CA GLU A 171 2.50 -12.50 3.22
C GLU A 171 1.00 -12.35 3.47
N SER A 172 0.41 -11.20 3.13
CA SER A 172 -1.02 -11.00 3.30
C SER A 172 -1.86 -11.76 2.27
N SER A 173 -1.39 -11.92 1.04
CA SER A 173 -2.12 -12.67 0.01
C SER A 173 -2.33 -14.13 0.41
N GLN A 174 -1.31 -14.80 0.95
CA GLN A 174 -1.46 -16.19 1.40
C GLN A 174 -2.39 -16.31 2.62
N MET A 175 -2.35 -15.33 3.55
CA MET A 175 -3.27 -15.30 4.70
C MET A 175 -4.71 -15.13 4.23
N ALA A 176 -4.94 -14.20 3.30
CA ALA A 176 -6.25 -13.91 2.75
C ALA A 176 -6.80 -15.11 1.95
N LEU A 177 -5.98 -15.75 1.11
CA LEU A 177 -6.34 -16.98 0.41
C LEU A 177 -6.78 -18.06 1.41
N SER A 178 -5.95 -18.34 2.42
CA SER A 178 -6.24 -19.35 3.45
C SER A 178 -7.55 -19.04 4.18
N GLN A 179 -7.79 -17.78 4.56
CA GLN A 179 -8.99 -17.36 5.27
C GLN A 179 -10.26 -17.48 4.40
N LEU A 180 -10.19 -17.12 3.12
CA LEU A 180 -11.36 -17.13 2.22
C LEU A 180 -11.75 -18.53 1.75
N THR A 181 -10.77 -19.42 1.62
CA THR A 181 -10.95 -20.70 0.91
C THR A 181 -10.81 -21.91 1.83
N GLY A 182 -10.18 -21.75 3.00
CA GLY A 182 -9.85 -22.85 3.91
C GLY A 182 -8.75 -23.79 3.39
N ILE A 183 -8.15 -23.52 2.22
CA ILE A 183 -7.07 -24.34 1.66
C ILE A 183 -5.70 -23.83 2.12
N ASN A 184 -4.72 -24.74 2.17
CA ASN A 184 -3.31 -24.36 2.36
C ASN A 184 -2.70 -23.94 1.02
N PRO A 185 -2.34 -22.66 0.79
CA PRO A 185 -1.86 -22.20 -0.51
C PRO A 185 -0.51 -22.81 -0.91
N ILE A 186 0.23 -23.40 0.03
CA ILE A 186 1.52 -24.08 -0.24
C ILE A 186 1.31 -25.43 -0.96
N GLU A 187 0.15 -26.05 -0.81
CA GLU A 187 -0.18 -27.36 -1.39
C GLU A 187 -0.82 -27.26 -2.78
N THR A 188 -0.65 -26.13 -3.47
CA THR A 188 -1.36 -25.80 -4.70
C THR A 188 -0.41 -25.42 -5.84
N SER A 189 -0.95 -25.14 -7.02
CA SER A 189 -0.24 -24.57 -8.17
C SER A 189 -0.82 -23.20 -8.56
N TRP A 190 0.06 -22.27 -8.95
CA TRP A 190 -0.29 -20.87 -9.17
C TRP A 190 0.00 -20.43 -10.62
N VAL A 191 -0.93 -19.67 -11.18
CA VAL A 191 -0.70 -18.85 -12.38
C VAL A 191 -0.90 -17.39 -11.99
N ILE A 192 0.13 -16.57 -12.16
CA ILE A 192 0.12 -15.15 -11.79
C ILE A 192 0.12 -14.32 -13.07
N PHE A 193 -0.92 -13.52 -13.26
CA PHE A 193 -0.98 -12.51 -14.32
C PHE A 193 -0.35 -11.21 -13.80
N GLY A 194 0.79 -10.84 -14.38
CA GLY A 194 1.58 -9.67 -14.02
C GLY A 194 2.79 -10.01 -13.14
N PHE A 195 3.94 -9.42 -13.48
CA PHE A 195 5.21 -9.56 -12.73
C PHE A 195 5.79 -8.20 -12.32
N GLY A 196 4.91 -7.22 -12.08
CA GLY A 196 5.25 -5.99 -11.37
C GLY A 196 5.59 -6.24 -9.89
N LYS A 197 5.63 -5.18 -9.07
CA LYS A 197 6.01 -5.28 -7.64
C LYS A 197 5.20 -6.36 -6.90
N ILE A 198 3.88 -6.31 -7.00
CA ILE A 198 2.97 -7.28 -6.35
C ILE A 198 3.16 -8.68 -6.92
N GLY A 199 3.19 -8.84 -8.25
CA GLY A 199 3.39 -10.13 -8.91
C GLY A 199 4.71 -10.80 -8.52
N ARG A 200 5.81 -10.02 -8.39
CA ARG A 200 7.09 -10.50 -7.85
C ARG A 200 6.95 -10.99 -6.41
N GLY A 201 6.16 -10.30 -5.59
CA GLY A 201 5.85 -10.73 -4.22
C GLY A 201 5.17 -12.10 -4.17
N LEU A 202 4.10 -12.27 -4.96
CA LEU A 202 3.38 -13.55 -5.06
C LEU A 202 4.32 -14.68 -5.53
N ALA A 203 5.18 -14.37 -6.51
CA ALA A 203 6.16 -15.32 -7.01
C ALA A 203 7.27 -15.63 -5.99
N TYR A 204 7.70 -14.65 -5.19
CA TYR A 204 8.61 -14.84 -4.07
C TYR A 204 8.04 -15.84 -3.06
N PHE A 205 6.78 -15.67 -2.67
CA PHE A 205 6.09 -16.63 -1.80
C PHE A 205 6.12 -18.05 -2.40
N CYS A 206 5.79 -18.18 -3.69
CA CYS A 206 5.79 -19.47 -4.35
C CYS A 206 7.18 -20.12 -4.37
N VAL A 207 8.22 -19.36 -4.74
CA VAL A 207 9.60 -19.87 -4.80
C VAL A 207 10.12 -20.28 -3.42
N GLN A 208 9.89 -19.47 -2.38
CA GLN A 208 10.32 -19.79 -1.02
C GLN A 208 9.66 -21.07 -0.48
N ASN A 209 8.40 -21.29 -0.85
CA ASN A 209 7.61 -22.44 -0.37
C ASN A 209 7.58 -23.62 -1.37
N LYS A 210 8.35 -23.56 -2.46
CA LYS A 210 8.41 -24.58 -3.52
C LYS A 210 7.04 -24.89 -4.16
N VAL A 211 6.18 -23.88 -4.22
CA VAL A 211 4.87 -23.95 -4.88
C VAL A 211 5.09 -23.81 -6.39
N PRO A 212 4.58 -24.73 -7.22
CA PRO A 212 4.64 -24.58 -8.67
C PRO A 212 3.98 -23.27 -9.12
N VAL A 213 4.72 -22.44 -9.85
CA VAL A 213 4.26 -21.12 -10.29
C VAL A 213 4.63 -20.84 -11.74
N VAL A 214 3.68 -20.26 -12.48
CA VAL A 214 3.89 -19.72 -13.83
C VAL A 214 3.50 -18.26 -13.87
N ILE A 215 4.37 -17.44 -14.43
CA ILE A 215 4.13 -16.02 -14.67
C ILE A 215 3.57 -15.82 -16.07
N VAL A 216 2.52 -15.01 -16.18
CA VAL A 216 1.94 -14.53 -17.44
C VAL A 216 2.09 -13.02 -17.46
N ASP A 217 2.89 -12.48 -18.36
CA ASP A 217 3.09 -11.02 -18.46
C ASP A 217 3.27 -10.61 -19.92
N PRO A 218 2.57 -9.58 -20.43
CA PRO A 218 2.75 -9.12 -21.81
C PRO A 218 4.11 -8.47 -22.06
N ASP A 219 4.80 -7.97 -21.04
CA ASP A 219 6.11 -7.34 -21.14
C ASP A 219 7.24 -8.40 -21.15
N ALA A 220 7.99 -8.45 -22.26
CA ALA A 220 9.11 -9.36 -22.42
C ALA A 220 10.23 -9.14 -21.40
N HIS A 221 10.46 -7.90 -20.95
CA HIS A 221 11.43 -7.59 -19.91
C HIS A 221 11.02 -8.25 -18.59
N GLN A 222 9.75 -8.10 -18.19
CA GLN A 222 9.22 -8.72 -16.97
C GLN A 222 9.30 -10.25 -17.02
N ARG A 223 8.98 -10.85 -18.17
CA ARG A 223 9.17 -12.30 -18.37
C ARG A 223 10.63 -12.73 -18.25
N ASN A 224 11.57 -11.94 -18.76
CA ASN A 224 13.00 -12.23 -18.64
C ASN A 224 13.49 -12.13 -17.19
N LEU A 225 13.02 -11.14 -16.43
CA LEU A 225 13.30 -11.06 -14.99
C LEU A 225 12.80 -12.30 -14.24
N ALA A 226 11.56 -12.74 -14.50
CA ALA A 226 11.03 -13.96 -13.91
C ALA A 226 11.88 -15.20 -14.26
N ARG A 227 12.33 -15.33 -15.51
CA ARG A 227 13.20 -16.44 -15.95
C ARG A 227 14.57 -16.41 -15.30
N ASN A 228 15.15 -15.22 -15.08
CA ASN A 228 16.42 -15.07 -14.34
C ASN A 228 16.30 -15.55 -12.89
N LEU A 229 15.10 -15.51 -12.32
CA LEU A 229 14.76 -16.08 -11.01
C LEU A 229 14.42 -17.58 -11.07
N GLY A 230 14.58 -18.23 -12.22
CA GLY A 230 14.27 -19.64 -12.43
C GLY A 230 12.78 -19.95 -12.58
N ILE A 231 11.96 -18.92 -12.82
CA ILE A 231 10.49 -19.05 -12.89
C ILE A 231 10.05 -19.17 -14.34
N LYS A 232 9.14 -20.10 -14.62
CA LYS A 232 8.52 -20.21 -15.95
C LYS A 232 7.67 -18.95 -16.20
N ALA A 233 7.95 -18.26 -17.30
CA ALA A 233 7.19 -17.09 -17.72
C ALA A 233 6.77 -17.19 -19.19
N ILE A 234 5.52 -16.90 -19.48
CA ILE A 234 4.89 -17.09 -20.79
C ILE A 234 4.24 -15.81 -21.29
N ASP A 235 4.15 -15.66 -22.61
CA ASP A 235 3.44 -14.54 -23.24
C ASP A 235 1.93 -14.82 -23.21
N PRO A 236 1.07 -13.90 -22.72
CA PRO A 236 -0.38 -14.10 -22.76
C PRO A 236 -0.95 -14.31 -24.16
N HIS A 237 -0.26 -13.85 -25.21
CA HIS A 237 -0.72 -14.04 -26.60
C HIS A 237 -0.40 -15.44 -27.16
N ASP A 238 0.35 -16.27 -26.44
CA ASP A 238 0.49 -17.69 -26.75
C ASP A 238 -0.66 -18.47 -26.09
N PHE A 239 -1.84 -18.42 -26.73
CA PHE A 239 -3.07 -19.05 -26.24
C PHE A 239 -2.90 -20.56 -26.01
N THR A 240 -2.11 -21.24 -26.84
CA THR A 240 -1.86 -22.69 -26.69
C THR A 240 -1.07 -22.98 -25.42
N GLN A 241 -0.04 -22.19 -25.14
CA GLN A 241 0.73 -22.35 -23.92
C GLN A 241 -0.06 -21.90 -22.67
N LEU A 242 -0.83 -20.82 -22.80
CA LEU A 242 -1.65 -20.29 -21.71
C LEU A 242 -2.74 -21.27 -21.27
N GLU A 243 -3.50 -21.83 -22.22
CA GLU A 243 -4.52 -22.84 -21.92
C GLU A 243 -3.92 -24.04 -21.17
N ARG A 244 -2.75 -24.51 -21.63
CA ARG A 244 -2.04 -25.64 -20.98
C ARG A 244 -1.65 -25.36 -19.55
N VAL A 245 -1.06 -24.19 -19.25
CA VAL A 245 -0.67 -23.89 -17.88
C VAL A 245 -1.87 -23.65 -16.97
N LEU A 246 -2.99 -23.16 -17.53
CA LEU A 246 -4.23 -23.01 -16.79
C LEU A 246 -4.85 -24.37 -16.45
N MET A 247 -4.79 -25.39 -17.30
CA MET A 247 -5.34 -26.72 -16.98
C MET A 247 -4.84 -27.28 -15.64
N ASP A 248 -3.55 -27.14 -15.37
CA ASP A 248 -2.89 -27.68 -14.17
C ASP A 248 -2.92 -26.71 -12.96
N ALA A 249 -3.48 -25.51 -13.11
CA ALA A 249 -3.49 -24.47 -12.09
C ALA A 249 -4.67 -24.63 -11.10
N ASN A 250 -4.38 -24.55 -9.81
CA ASN A 250 -5.40 -24.42 -8.76
C ASN A 250 -5.81 -22.97 -8.54
N ILE A 251 -4.83 -22.06 -8.50
CA ILE A 251 -5.01 -20.65 -8.18
C ILE A 251 -4.59 -19.78 -9.37
N VAL A 252 -5.45 -18.84 -9.76
CA VAL A 252 -5.14 -17.79 -10.72
C VAL A 252 -5.25 -16.44 -10.03
N ILE A 253 -4.15 -15.69 -10.03
CA ILE A 253 -4.08 -14.37 -9.37
C ILE A 253 -3.72 -13.28 -10.37
N THR A 254 -4.44 -12.17 -10.34
CA THR A 254 -4.17 -10.98 -11.16
C THR A 254 -3.49 -9.88 -10.34
N ALA A 255 -2.41 -9.32 -10.88
CA ALA A 255 -1.62 -8.24 -10.30
C ALA A 255 -1.00 -7.35 -11.40
N THR A 256 -1.78 -7.06 -12.45
CA THR A 256 -1.30 -6.39 -13.68
C THR A 256 -1.40 -4.86 -13.62
N GLY A 257 -2.25 -4.34 -12.75
CA GLY A 257 -2.65 -2.93 -12.72
C GLY A 257 -3.52 -2.51 -13.91
N LYS A 258 -4.13 -3.47 -14.64
CA LYS A 258 -4.95 -3.21 -15.84
C LYS A 258 -6.38 -3.70 -15.65
N LYS A 259 -7.33 -2.79 -15.83
CA LYS A 259 -8.76 -3.07 -15.69
C LYS A 259 -9.23 -4.10 -16.73
N ALA A 260 -10.01 -5.09 -16.27
CA ALA A 260 -10.71 -6.09 -17.06
C ALA A 260 -9.83 -6.85 -18.08
N ILE A 261 -8.54 -7.04 -17.78
CA ILE A 261 -7.59 -7.75 -18.66
C ILE A 261 -7.98 -9.22 -18.87
N MET A 262 -8.71 -9.84 -17.95
CA MET A 262 -9.11 -11.25 -18.09
C MET A 262 -10.22 -11.48 -19.13
N ASN A 263 -10.92 -10.43 -19.57
CA ASN A 263 -11.93 -10.52 -20.62
C ASN A 263 -11.36 -10.98 -21.98
N ASP A 264 -10.05 -10.85 -22.17
CA ASP A 264 -9.37 -11.22 -23.41
C ASP A 264 -9.21 -12.74 -23.57
N TYR A 265 -9.56 -13.52 -22.55
CA TYR A 265 -9.41 -14.97 -22.52
C TYR A 265 -10.75 -15.70 -22.36
N PRO A 266 -10.90 -16.93 -22.88
CA PRO A 266 -12.10 -17.72 -22.68
C PRO A 266 -12.39 -17.98 -21.19
N HIS A 267 -13.57 -17.57 -20.72
CA HIS A 267 -14.02 -17.79 -19.34
C HIS A 267 -13.90 -19.27 -18.88
N SER A 268 -14.19 -20.22 -19.78
CA SER A 268 -14.12 -21.66 -19.49
C SER A 268 -12.74 -22.14 -19.02
N TRP A 269 -11.66 -21.44 -19.36
CA TRP A 269 -10.30 -21.78 -18.92
C TRP A 269 -10.08 -21.58 -17.42
N PHE A 270 -10.96 -20.82 -16.76
CA PHE A 270 -10.87 -20.48 -15.34
C PHE A 270 -11.82 -21.30 -14.47
N SER A 271 -12.65 -22.16 -15.08
CA SER A 271 -13.60 -22.99 -14.35
C SER A 271 -12.91 -23.93 -13.35
N GLY A 272 -13.45 -24.02 -12.13
CA GLY A 272 -12.93 -24.87 -11.06
C GLY A 272 -11.64 -24.35 -10.40
N LYS A 273 -11.24 -23.11 -10.67
CA LYS A 273 -10.06 -22.47 -10.08
C LYS A 273 -10.44 -21.48 -8.99
N ILE A 274 -9.50 -21.24 -8.10
CA ILE A 274 -9.58 -20.13 -7.16
C ILE A 274 -9.09 -18.89 -7.89
N LEU A 275 -9.98 -17.91 -8.09
CA LEU A 275 -9.69 -16.67 -8.78
C LEU A 275 -9.52 -15.54 -7.76
N ALA A 276 -8.40 -14.85 -7.81
CA ALA A 276 -8.10 -13.76 -6.90
C ALA A 276 -7.53 -12.55 -7.63
N ASN A 277 -7.89 -11.36 -7.17
CA ASN A 277 -7.31 -10.11 -7.63
C ASN A 277 -6.47 -9.48 -6.51
N LEU A 278 -5.33 -8.90 -6.85
CA LEU A 278 -4.51 -8.04 -5.99
C LEU A 278 -4.32 -6.62 -6.59
N GLY A 279 -4.80 -6.39 -7.81
CA GLY A 279 -4.74 -5.09 -8.46
C GLY A 279 -5.77 -4.10 -7.91
N VAL A 280 -5.46 -2.80 -8.01
CA VAL A 280 -6.35 -1.71 -7.57
C VAL A 280 -7.66 -1.66 -8.37
N TYR A 281 -7.64 -2.14 -9.61
CA TYR A 281 -8.83 -2.23 -10.46
C TYR A 281 -9.43 -3.64 -10.41
N ASP A 282 -10.71 -3.77 -10.76
CA ASP A 282 -11.26 -5.05 -11.21
C ASP A 282 -10.54 -5.47 -12.49
N GLU A 283 -9.63 -6.45 -12.38
CA GLU A 283 -8.86 -7.01 -13.49
C GLU A 283 -9.60 -8.15 -14.21
N PHE A 284 -10.66 -8.70 -13.61
CA PHE A 284 -11.43 -9.81 -14.19
C PHE A 284 -12.50 -9.30 -15.16
N GLY A 285 -13.19 -8.23 -14.81
CA GLY A 285 -14.21 -7.61 -15.65
C GLY A 285 -15.55 -8.34 -15.66
N PRO A 286 -16.49 -7.89 -16.52
CA PRO A 286 -17.89 -8.34 -16.52
C PRO A 286 -18.13 -9.78 -16.97
N GLN A 287 -17.15 -10.45 -17.60
CA GLN A 287 -17.32 -11.87 -17.96
C GLN A 287 -17.29 -12.81 -16.74
N PHE A 288 -16.75 -12.35 -15.62
CA PHE A 288 -16.76 -13.05 -14.35
C PHE A 288 -17.78 -12.37 -13.45
N SER A 289 -18.58 -13.14 -12.72
CA SER A 289 -19.46 -12.62 -11.67
C SER A 289 -18.66 -12.26 -10.42
N ASP A 290 -19.27 -11.47 -9.53
CA ASP A 290 -18.61 -11.02 -8.29
C ASP A 290 -18.39 -12.18 -7.29
N ASP A 291 -19.12 -13.29 -7.43
CA ASP A 291 -18.96 -14.45 -6.55
C ASP A 291 -17.93 -15.47 -7.08
N GLU A 292 -17.57 -15.39 -8.37
CA GLU A 292 -16.55 -16.25 -8.97
C GLU A 292 -15.13 -15.85 -8.58
N VAL A 293 -14.93 -14.58 -8.21
CA VAL A 293 -13.63 -14.04 -7.84
C VAL A 293 -13.65 -13.64 -6.38
N LEU A 294 -12.67 -14.14 -5.64
CA LEU A 294 -12.51 -13.84 -4.21
C LEU A 294 -12.60 -12.34 -3.92
N ASN A 295 -13.24 -12.02 -2.79
CA ASN A 295 -13.45 -10.65 -2.32
C ASN A 295 -14.14 -9.73 -3.35
N HIS A 296 -15.10 -10.26 -4.12
CA HIS A 296 -15.86 -9.48 -5.10
C HIS A 296 -14.95 -8.72 -6.09
N LYS A 297 -13.89 -9.40 -6.55
CA LYS A 297 -12.86 -8.86 -7.47
C LYS A 297 -12.01 -7.71 -6.89
N MET A 298 -12.19 -7.32 -5.64
CA MET A 298 -11.31 -6.38 -4.95
C MET A 298 -10.02 -7.07 -4.50
N PRO A 299 -8.95 -6.33 -4.17
CA PRO A 299 -7.73 -6.93 -3.67
C PRO A 299 -7.99 -7.78 -2.42
N ILE A 300 -7.65 -9.07 -2.47
CA ILE A 300 -8.06 -10.03 -1.41
C ILE A 300 -7.45 -9.72 -0.05
N ASN A 301 -6.29 -9.07 0.01
CA ASN A 301 -5.62 -8.76 1.27
C ASN A 301 -6.40 -7.76 2.12
N PHE A 302 -7.33 -6.98 1.53
CA PHE A 302 -8.16 -6.03 2.27
C PHE A 302 -9.27 -6.67 3.12
N ILE A 303 -9.45 -7.99 3.08
CA ILE A 303 -10.31 -8.68 4.05
C ILE A 303 -9.65 -8.80 5.43
N LEU A 304 -8.32 -8.63 5.48
CA LEU A 304 -7.54 -8.79 6.71
C LEU A 304 -7.63 -7.51 7.53
N ASN A 305 -7.52 -7.66 8.86
CA ASN A 305 -7.46 -6.50 9.77
C ASN A 305 -6.30 -5.56 9.41
N ASP A 306 -5.16 -6.15 9.05
CA ASP A 306 -3.97 -5.44 8.55
C ASP A 306 -3.64 -5.98 7.15
N PRO A 307 -4.10 -5.31 6.07
CA PRO A 307 -3.89 -5.75 4.69
C PRO A 307 -2.41 -5.86 4.28
N THR A 308 -1.55 -5.17 5.02
CA THR A 308 -0.10 -5.34 5.00
C THR A 308 0.37 -5.48 6.44
N PRO A 309 1.16 -6.52 6.78
CA PRO A 309 1.75 -6.67 8.11
C PRO A 309 2.57 -5.45 8.52
N MET A 310 2.47 -5.07 9.79
CA MET A 310 3.11 -3.86 10.35
C MET A 310 4.62 -3.80 10.01
N LYS A 311 5.33 -4.92 10.14
CA LYS A 311 6.77 -4.98 9.84
C LYS A 311 7.15 -4.44 8.47
N TYR A 312 6.32 -4.61 7.43
CA TYR A 312 6.68 -4.16 6.07
C TYR A 312 6.20 -2.74 5.76
N ILE A 313 5.11 -2.30 6.40
CA ILE A 313 4.52 -0.97 6.17
C ILE A 313 5.08 0.09 7.13
N ASP A 314 5.68 -0.31 8.25
CA ASP A 314 6.33 0.58 9.24
C ASP A 314 7.35 1.56 8.63
N PRO A 315 8.36 1.13 7.86
CA PRO A 315 9.31 2.07 7.27
C PRO A 315 8.66 2.95 6.18
N GLU A 316 7.64 2.46 5.48
CA GLU A 316 6.89 3.25 4.51
C GLU A 316 6.10 4.37 5.21
N PHE A 317 5.40 4.07 6.30
CA PHE A 317 4.68 5.07 7.08
C PHE A 317 5.63 6.14 7.63
N TYR A 318 6.78 5.72 8.16
CA TYR A 318 7.84 6.60 8.61
C TYR A 318 8.30 7.53 7.49
N LEU A 319 8.61 6.97 6.32
CA LEU A 319 9.12 7.72 5.17
C LEU A 319 8.08 8.67 4.59
N HIS A 320 6.82 8.24 4.47
CA HIS A 320 5.72 9.07 3.99
C HIS A 320 5.48 10.26 4.93
N ASN A 321 5.57 10.05 6.24
CA ASN A 321 5.58 11.13 7.24
C ASN A 321 6.78 12.07 7.08
N LEU A 322 8.00 11.54 6.96
CA LEU A 322 9.22 12.33 6.81
C LEU A 322 9.24 13.18 5.53
N ALA A 323 8.64 12.68 4.44
CA ALA A 323 8.50 13.43 3.19
C ALA A 323 7.74 14.76 3.39
N GLY A 324 6.76 14.80 4.30
CA GLY A 324 6.08 16.03 4.69
C GLY A 324 7.03 17.11 5.25
N LEU A 325 8.07 16.71 5.98
CA LEU A 325 9.09 17.65 6.47
C LEU A 325 10.02 18.13 5.36
N THR A 326 10.26 17.28 4.35
CA THR A 326 11.11 17.63 3.20
C THR A 326 10.48 18.77 2.42
N LEU A 327 9.16 18.73 2.21
CA LEU A 327 8.38 19.81 1.57
C LEU A 327 8.45 21.15 2.33
N LEU A 328 8.67 21.14 3.65
CA LEU A 328 8.73 22.36 4.47
C LEU A 328 10.13 22.95 4.57
N LYS A 329 11.16 22.10 4.59
CA LYS A 329 12.55 22.51 4.83
C LYS A 329 13.30 22.83 3.55
N GLU A 330 12.94 22.19 2.45
CA GLU A 330 13.65 22.31 1.18
C GLU A 330 12.87 23.18 0.21
N LYS A 331 13.58 23.99 -0.58
CA LYS A 331 12.98 24.68 -1.72
C LYS A 331 12.84 23.70 -2.88
N ILE A 332 11.84 22.82 -2.78
CA ILE A 332 11.52 21.86 -3.84
C ILE A 332 10.77 22.59 -4.95
N THR A 333 11.22 22.42 -6.19
CA THR A 333 10.55 23.00 -7.36
C THR A 333 9.23 22.30 -7.63
N ALA A 334 8.32 22.94 -8.35
CA ALA A 334 7.09 22.30 -8.77
C ALA A 334 7.35 21.03 -9.62
N GLY A 335 6.44 20.06 -9.57
CA GLY A 335 6.57 18.76 -10.23
C GLY A 335 6.74 17.58 -9.28
N VAL A 336 6.87 16.38 -9.86
CA VAL A 336 7.00 15.12 -9.10
C VAL A 336 8.47 14.78 -8.85
N HIS A 337 8.81 14.56 -7.58
CA HIS A 337 10.14 14.22 -7.10
C HIS A 337 10.13 12.87 -6.41
N GLY A 338 11.26 12.17 -6.45
CA GLY A 338 11.47 10.97 -5.63
C GLY A 338 12.18 11.31 -4.32
N ILE A 339 12.09 10.41 -3.35
CA ILE A 339 12.95 10.44 -2.16
C ILE A 339 14.42 10.26 -2.59
N PRO A 340 15.38 11.01 -2.03
CA PRO A 340 16.80 10.80 -2.30
C PRO A 340 17.24 9.35 -2.04
N SER A 341 17.95 8.75 -2.99
CA SER A 341 18.33 7.33 -2.90
C SER A 341 19.21 6.97 -1.69
N SER A 342 19.89 7.94 -1.09
CA SER A 342 20.66 7.75 0.14
C SER A 342 19.76 7.58 1.37
N VAL A 343 18.67 8.36 1.44
CA VAL A 343 17.67 8.27 2.53
C VAL A 343 16.94 6.94 2.44
N ASP A 344 16.47 6.57 1.24
CA ASP A 344 15.79 5.30 0.99
C ASP A 344 16.69 4.10 1.33
N ARG A 345 17.94 4.07 0.83
CA ARG A 345 18.87 2.97 1.12
C ARG A 345 19.25 2.90 2.59
N ASN A 346 19.39 4.03 3.29
CA ASN A 346 19.65 4.01 4.73
C ASN A 346 18.47 3.41 5.50
N LEU A 347 17.25 3.80 5.17
CA LEU A 347 16.05 3.29 5.83
C LEU A 347 15.87 1.78 5.57
N LEU A 348 16.05 1.35 4.33
CA LEU A 348 16.01 -0.06 3.95
C LEU A 348 17.08 -0.90 4.68
N GLN A 349 18.30 -0.38 4.81
CA GLN A 349 19.38 -1.04 5.55
C GLN A 349 19.01 -1.19 7.03
N ARG A 350 18.53 -0.12 7.67
CA ARG A 350 18.08 -0.15 9.06
C ARG A 350 16.97 -1.17 9.28
N TRP A 351 16.04 -1.27 8.33
CA TRP A 351 14.95 -2.24 8.37
C TRP A 351 15.49 -3.68 8.28
N CYS A 352 16.41 -3.94 7.35
CA CYS A 352 17.05 -5.24 7.21
C CYS A 352 17.80 -5.65 8.47
N ASP A 353 18.59 -4.74 9.04
CA ASP A 353 19.35 -4.98 10.27
C ASP A 353 18.41 -5.28 11.45
N TYR A 354 17.33 -4.50 11.58
CA TYR A 354 16.38 -4.65 12.68
C TYR A 354 15.62 -5.99 12.60
N HIS A 355 15.12 -6.35 11.42
CA HIS A 355 14.34 -7.57 11.22
C HIS A 355 15.18 -8.79 10.86
N SER A 356 16.52 -8.67 10.86
CA SER A 356 17.45 -9.70 10.41
C SER A 356 17.09 -10.24 9.01
N PHE A 357 16.65 -9.36 8.11
CA PHE A 357 16.24 -9.70 6.76
C PHE A 357 17.42 -9.59 5.79
N SER A 358 17.55 -10.55 4.87
CA SER A 358 18.69 -10.64 3.95
C SER A 358 18.68 -9.54 2.89
N LEU A 359 19.75 -8.73 2.85
CA LEU A 359 19.99 -7.77 1.77
C LEU A 359 20.12 -8.44 0.41
N ASP A 360 20.58 -9.69 0.33
CA ASP A 360 20.69 -10.39 -0.94
C ASP A 360 19.30 -10.80 -1.44
N THR A 361 18.37 -11.14 -0.54
CA THR A 361 16.96 -11.30 -0.89
C THR A 361 16.37 -10.00 -1.41
N ILE A 362 16.65 -8.86 -0.75
CA ILE A 362 16.26 -7.53 -1.22
C ILE A 362 16.78 -7.27 -2.65
N LYS A 363 18.08 -7.46 -2.89
CA LYS A 363 18.70 -7.26 -4.21
C LYS A 363 18.08 -8.15 -5.29
N THR A 364 17.72 -9.37 -4.93
CA THR A 364 17.19 -10.37 -5.87
C THR A 364 15.75 -10.08 -6.29
N TRP A 365 14.92 -9.53 -5.40
CA TRP A 365 13.48 -9.42 -5.63
C TRP A 365 12.97 -7.99 -5.84
N LEU A 366 13.74 -6.96 -5.45
CA LEU A 366 13.34 -5.56 -5.58
C LEU A 366 13.93 -4.84 -6.80
N TYR A 367 14.96 -5.42 -7.42
CA TYR A 367 15.63 -4.93 -8.62
C TYR A 367 15.44 -5.92 -9.77
#